data_AF-A0A2C5PFD7-F1
#
_entry.id   AF-A0A2C5PFD7-F1
#
_cell.length_a   1.000
_cell.length_b   1.000
_cell.length_c   1.000
_cell.angle_alpha   90.00
_cell.angle_beta   90.00
_cell.angle_gamma   90.00
#
_symmetry.space_group_name_H-M   'P 1'
#
loop_
_entity.id
_entity.type
_entity.pdbx_description
1 polymer ?
#
loop_
_entity_poly.entity_id
_entity_poly.type
_entity_poly.pdbx_seq_one_letter_code
_entity_poly.pdbx_strand_id
1 'polypeptide(L)'
;MLHVKYIQFHEFGNPKEVLQVEYKNIEPLKNDELLVRMLVRPINPSDLIPITGAYAHRIPLPNIPGYEGIGIVEDVGAGVTRDLIGKRVLPLRGEGTWQETFRHLIRLVENKQLRFMKVHSTYDLADVKSAVDVVQSAEKTKEKVFLTSY
;
A
#
# COMPACT_ATOMS: atom_id res chain seq x y z
N MET A 1 -14.43 11.41 -15.61
CA MET A 1 -14.15 11.16 -14.18
C MET A 1 -13.00 10.17 -14.10
N LEU A 2 -11.99 10.46 -13.29
CA LEU A 2 -10.87 9.54 -13.05
C LEU A 2 -11.41 8.33 -12.26
N HIS A 3 -11.44 7.16 -12.91
CA HIS A 3 -11.73 5.90 -12.25
C HIS A 3 -10.42 5.37 -11.66
N VAL A 4 -10.40 5.12 -10.36
CA VAL A 4 -9.25 4.54 -9.67
C VAL A 4 -9.48 3.07 -9.41
N LYS A 5 -8.45 2.26 -9.73
CA LYS A 5 -8.40 0.83 -9.46
C LYS A 5 -8.00 0.60 -8.00
N TYR A 6 -8.69 -0.30 -7.29
CA TYR A 6 -8.33 -0.73 -5.94
C TYR A 6 -8.58 -2.23 -5.75
N ILE A 7 -8.01 -2.81 -4.69
CA ILE A 7 -8.23 -4.20 -4.30
C ILE A 7 -9.12 -4.22 -3.06
N GLN A 8 -10.14 -5.06 -3.04
CA GLN A 8 -11.05 -5.23 -1.91
C GLN A 8 -11.44 -6.70 -1.73
N PHE A 9 -11.81 -7.08 -0.51
CA PHE A 9 -12.45 -8.36 -0.21
C PHE A 9 -13.78 -8.12 0.52
N HIS A 10 -14.81 -8.86 0.10
CA HIS A 10 -16.18 -8.77 0.64
C HIS A 10 -16.49 -9.87 1.66
N GLU A 11 -15.67 -10.90 1.68
CA GLU A 11 -15.74 -12.03 2.60
C GLU A 11 -14.33 -12.45 3.02
N PHE A 12 -14.23 -13.09 4.19
CA PHE A 12 -12.98 -13.68 4.64
C PHE A 12 -12.73 -15.00 3.93
N GLY A 13 -11.47 -15.29 3.64
CA GLY A 13 -11.10 -16.56 3.01
C GLY A 13 -9.67 -16.58 2.52
N ASN A 14 -9.37 -17.52 1.63
CA ASN A 14 -8.07 -17.56 0.98
C ASN A 14 -7.88 -16.26 0.16
N PRO A 15 -6.82 -15.45 0.40
CA PRO A 15 -6.64 -14.17 -0.30
C PRO A 15 -6.72 -14.30 -1.83
N LYS A 16 -6.28 -15.43 -2.38
CA LYS A 16 -6.33 -15.73 -3.81
C LYS A 16 -7.74 -15.83 -4.39
N GLU A 17 -8.69 -16.25 -3.57
CA GLU A 17 -10.08 -16.47 -3.94
C GLU A 17 -10.89 -15.19 -3.74
N VAL A 18 -10.68 -14.53 -2.60
CA VAL A 18 -11.57 -13.44 -2.14
C VAL A 18 -11.13 -12.03 -2.57
N LEU A 19 -9.87 -11.82 -2.97
CA LEU A 19 -9.42 -10.51 -3.45
C LEU A 19 -9.94 -10.21 -4.85
N GLN A 20 -10.59 -9.06 -4.98
CA GLN A 20 -11.19 -8.56 -6.21
C GLN A 20 -10.58 -7.21 -6.59
N VAL A 21 -10.39 -7.00 -7.90
CA VAL A 21 -10.00 -5.73 -8.48
C VAL A 21 -11.26 -4.95 -8.80
N GLU A 22 -11.41 -3.76 -8.22
CA GLU A 22 -12.58 -2.91 -8.37
C GLU A 22 -12.20 -1.49 -8.80
N TYR A 23 -13.21 -0.71 -9.19
CA TYR A 23 -13.07 0.65 -9.66
C TYR A 23 -14.05 1.57 -8.96
N LYS A 24 -13.58 2.75 -8.56
CA LYS A 24 -14.46 3.81 -8.04
C LYS A 24 -14.08 5.17 -8.59
N ASN A 25 -15.02 6.11 -8.51
CA ASN A 25 -14.71 7.51 -8.74
C ASN A 25 -14.01 8.09 -7.49
N ILE A 26 -13.10 9.03 -7.72
CA ILE A 26 -12.52 9.82 -6.63
C ILE A 26 -13.58 10.84 -6.20
N GLU A 27 -13.94 10.82 -4.91
CA GLU A 27 -14.83 11.81 -4.30
C GLU A 27 -14.06 13.12 -4.03
N PRO A 28 -14.76 14.27 -3.97
CA PRO A 28 -14.14 15.53 -3.58
C PRO A 28 -13.48 15.43 -2.19
N LEU A 29 -12.26 15.98 -2.06
CA LEU A 29 -11.52 15.99 -0.80
C LEU A 29 -12.25 16.82 0.26
N LYS A 30 -12.28 16.32 1.49
CA LYS A 30 -12.63 17.13 2.66
C LYS A 30 -11.52 18.13 2.99
N ASN A 31 -11.82 19.07 3.88
CA ASN A 31 -10.96 20.20 4.21
C ASN A 31 -9.52 19.80 4.60
N ASP A 32 -9.35 18.71 5.34
CA ASP A 32 -8.11 18.24 5.94
C ASP A 32 -7.51 16.98 5.26
N GLU A 33 -8.02 16.60 4.09
CA GLU A 33 -7.60 15.38 3.38
C GLU A 33 -6.50 15.63 2.33
N LEU A 34 -5.78 14.56 2.00
CA LEU A 34 -4.75 14.51 0.96
C LEU A 34 -5.17 13.45 -0.07
N LEU A 35 -5.13 13.78 -1.36
CA LEU A 35 -5.18 12.79 -2.42
C LEU A 35 -3.77 12.32 -2.74
N VAL A 36 -3.49 11.03 -2.52
CA VAL A 36 -2.18 10.45 -2.79
C VAL A 36 -2.28 9.42 -3.92
N ARG A 37 -1.57 9.67 -5.03
CA ARG A 37 -1.36 8.64 -6.05
C ARG A 37 -0.21 7.73 -5.63
N MET A 38 -0.58 6.52 -5.25
CA MET A 38 0.35 5.50 -4.82
C MET A 38 1.17 4.97 -5.99
N LEU A 39 2.49 4.89 -5.81
CA LEU A 39 3.46 4.38 -6.79
C LEU A 39 3.75 2.90 -6.56
N VAL A 40 4.05 2.54 -5.32
CA VAL A 40 4.53 1.20 -4.94
C VAL A 40 3.98 0.82 -3.57
N ARG A 41 3.57 -0.44 -3.42
CA ARG A 41 3.06 -1.03 -2.17
C ARG A 41 3.67 -2.43 -2.01
N PRO A 42 4.30 -2.77 -0.89
CA PRO A 42 4.73 -4.14 -0.64
C PRO A 42 3.53 -5.02 -0.29
N ILE A 43 3.66 -6.33 -0.54
CA ILE A 43 2.79 -7.33 0.06
C ILE A 43 3.59 -8.02 1.16
N ASN A 44 3.24 -7.77 2.41
CA ASN A 44 3.81 -8.48 3.55
C ASN A 44 2.87 -9.62 3.97
N PRO A 45 3.39 -10.69 4.59
CA PRO A 45 2.55 -11.73 5.18
C PRO A 45 1.49 -11.18 6.14
N SER A 46 1.81 -10.11 6.89
CA SER A 46 0.86 -9.44 7.79
C SER A 46 -0.30 -8.75 7.09
N ASP A 47 -0.17 -8.38 5.81
CA ASP A 47 -1.27 -7.84 5.01
C ASP A 47 -2.28 -8.94 4.63
N LEU A 48 -1.83 -10.20 4.59
CA LEU A 48 -2.65 -11.35 4.19
C LEU A 48 -3.43 -11.97 5.35
N ILE A 49 -2.90 -11.92 6.57
CA ILE A 49 -3.52 -12.53 7.76
C ILE A 49 -4.95 -12.01 8.02
N PRO A 50 -5.25 -10.70 7.93
CA PRO A 50 -6.62 -10.21 8.16
C PRO A 50 -7.64 -10.75 7.16
N ILE A 51 -7.23 -11.00 5.91
CA ILE A 51 -8.08 -11.48 4.83
C ILE A 51 -8.61 -12.89 5.11
N THR A 52 -7.83 -13.72 5.83
CA THR A 52 -8.24 -15.09 6.20
C THR A 52 -9.33 -15.14 7.27
N GLY A 53 -9.66 -13.99 7.89
CA GLY A 53 -10.62 -13.92 8.99
C GLY A 53 -10.00 -14.10 10.39
N ALA A 54 -8.68 -14.25 10.49
CA ALA A 54 -7.98 -14.36 11.78
C ALA A 54 -8.27 -13.17 12.74
N TYR A 55 -8.63 -12.00 12.19
CA TYR A 55 -9.04 -10.81 12.94
C TYR A 55 -10.47 -10.35 12.62
N ALA A 56 -11.38 -11.27 12.27
CA ALA A 56 -12.74 -10.93 11.83
C ALA A 56 -13.51 -10.02 12.80
N HIS A 57 -13.26 -10.14 14.11
CA HIS A 57 -13.87 -9.28 15.14
C HIS A 57 -13.42 -7.81 15.10
N ARG A 58 -12.36 -7.47 14.36
CA ARG A 58 -11.81 -6.10 14.25
C ARG A 58 -11.88 -5.52 12.84
N ILE A 59 -12.14 -6.35 11.84
CA ILE A 59 -12.08 -5.94 10.43
C ILE A 59 -13.50 -5.90 9.87
N PRO A 60 -14.07 -4.71 9.63
CA PRO A 60 -15.35 -4.61 8.95
C PRO A 60 -15.19 -4.99 7.47
N LEU A 61 -16.17 -5.73 6.94
CA LEU A 61 -16.28 -6.01 5.52
C LEU A 61 -17.23 -5.00 4.84
N PRO A 62 -16.99 -4.64 3.57
CA PRO A 62 -15.82 -5.01 2.78
C PRO A 62 -14.58 -4.20 3.17
N ASN A 63 -13.37 -4.71 2.90
CA ASN A 63 -12.12 -4.09 3.36
C ASN A 63 -11.02 -4.04 2.28
N ILE A 64 -10.18 -3.00 2.33
CA ILE A 64 -9.02 -2.81 1.46
C ILE A 64 -7.76 -3.18 2.26
N PRO A 65 -6.98 -4.19 1.84
CA PRO A 65 -5.78 -4.61 2.55
C PRO A 65 -4.56 -3.73 2.24
N GLY A 66 -3.49 -3.91 3.02
CA GLY A 66 -2.21 -3.22 2.85
C GLY A 66 -2.03 -2.04 3.78
N TYR A 67 -0.97 -2.05 4.58
CA TYR A 67 -0.72 -1.02 5.60
C TYR A 67 0.36 0.02 5.25
N GLU A 68 1.10 -0.19 4.16
CA GLU A 68 2.23 0.66 3.79
C GLU A 68 2.36 0.88 2.27
N GLY A 69 3.06 1.95 1.89
CA GLY A 69 3.42 2.24 0.51
C GLY A 69 4.06 3.62 0.34
N ILE A 70 4.46 3.92 -0.89
CA ILE A 70 4.97 5.23 -1.31
C ILE A 70 4.02 5.81 -2.35
N GLY A 71 3.68 7.08 -2.20
CA GLY A 71 2.91 7.83 -3.18
C GLY A 71 3.38 9.26 -3.37
N ILE A 72 2.72 9.96 -4.29
CA ILE A 72 2.88 11.38 -4.54
C ILE A 72 1.55 12.06 -4.20
N VAL A 73 1.60 13.19 -3.51
CA VAL A 73 0.40 14.02 -3.27
C VAL A 73 -0.03 14.64 -4.60
N GLU A 74 -1.23 14.30 -5.06
CA GLU A 74 -1.83 14.83 -6.29
C GLU A 74 -2.68 16.06 -6.01
N ASP A 75 -3.39 16.08 -4.89
CA ASP A 75 -4.25 17.20 -4.50
C ASP A 75 -4.44 17.27 -2.97
N VAL A 76 -4.93 18.40 -2.49
CA VAL A 76 -5.13 18.68 -1.06
C VAL A 76 -6.46 19.37 -0.78
N GLY A 77 -7.05 19.09 0.38
CA GLY A 77 -8.20 19.81 0.91
C GLY A 77 -7.91 21.28 1.20
N ALA A 78 -8.95 22.10 1.32
CA ALA A 78 -8.81 23.56 1.45
C ALA A 78 -8.08 24.04 2.72
N GLY A 79 -8.02 23.21 3.76
CA GLY A 79 -7.32 23.48 5.03
C GLY A 79 -5.88 22.98 5.05
N VAL A 80 -5.40 22.36 3.97
CA VAL A 80 -4.05 21.79 3.86
C VAL A 80 -3.21 22.66 2.92
N THR A 81 -1.94 22.89 3.28
CA THR A 81 -1.05 23.69 2.42
C THR A 81 -0.83 23.02 1.06
N ARG A 82 -1.00 23.79 -0.01
CA ARG A 82 -0.80 23.34 -1.40
C ARG A 82 0.66 23.01 -1.71
N ASP A 83 1.61 23.44 -0.87
CA ASP A 83 3.03 23.11 -1.01
C ASP A 83 3.33 21.61 -0.89
N LEU A 84 2.38 20.83 -0.36
CA LEU A 84 2.48 19.37 -0.29
C LEU A 84 2.28 18.69 -1.65
N ILE A 85 1.59 19.33 -2.60
CA ILE A 85 1.37 18.77 -3.94
C ILE A 85 2.73 18.48 -4.61
N GLY A 86 2.85 17.30 -5.22
CA GLY A 86 4.08 16.81 -5.84
C GLY A 86 5.12 16.23 -4.87
N LYS A 87 4.92 16.36 -3.54
CA LYS A 87 5.82 15.72 -2.57
C LYS A 87 5.59 14.20 -2.53
N ARG A 88 6.68 13.46 -2.38
CA ARG A 88 6.63 12.04 -2.04
C ARG A 88 6.24 11.90 -0.59
N VAL A 89 5.16 11.17 -0.35
CA VAL A 89 4.69 10.85 0.99
C VAL A 89 4.68 9.36 1.15
N LEU A 90 4.89 8.99 2.39
CA LEU A 90 4.72 7.64 2.81
C LEU A 90 3.52 7.64 3.75
N PRO A 91 2.31 7.30 3.27
CA PRO A 91 1.12 7.29 4.11
C PRO A 91 1.23 6.14 5.10
N LEU A 92 1.93 6.36 6.21
CA LEU A 92 1.66 5.60 7.39
C LEU A 92 0.53 6.30 8.09
N ARG A 93 -0.65 5.72 7.89
CA ARG A 93 -1.50 5.29 8.99
C ARG A 93 -1.74 6.50 9.95
N GLY A 94 -2.84 7.24 9.83
CA GLY A 94 -4.16 6.61 9.97
C GLY A 94 -4.12 5.81 11.26
N GLU A 95 -4.40 4.52 11.25
CA GLU A 95 -3.86 3.64 12.29
C GLU A 95 -2.30 3.62 12.36
N GLY A 96 -1.49 4.65 12.66
CA GLY A 96 -0.01 4.59 12.98
C GLY A 96 1.19 4.79 11.95
N THR A 97 1.94 5.89 12.10
CA THR A 97 3.40 5.96 12.47
C THR A 97 4.51 6.60 11.60
N TRP A 98 4.30 7.29 10.47
CA TRP A 98 5.41 8.07 9.84
C TRP A 98 5.36 9.55 10.20
N GLN A 99 5.70 9.72 11.47
CA GLN A 99 6.23 10.91 12.14
C GLN A 99 7.64 11.30 11.67
N GLU A 100 8.13 12.41 12.21
CA GLU A 100 9.31 13.17 11.80
C GLU A 100 10.64 12.43 12.06
N THR A 101 11.25 11.85 11.02
CA THR A 101 12.69 11.92 10.66
C THR A 101 13.06 10.83 9.63
N PHE A 102 13.12 11.18 8.34
CA PHE A 102 13.57 10.27 7.25
C PHE A 102 14.95 10.62 6.67
N ARG A 103 15.58 11.73 7.11
CA ARG A 103 16.89 12.20 6.58
C ARG A 103 18.07 11.28 6.94
N HIS A 104 17.99 10.54 8.04
CA HIS A 104 19.09 9.64 8.46
C HIS A 104 19.17 8.37 7.59
N LEU A 105 18.03 7.86 7.12
CA LEU A 105 17.94 6.65 6.31
C LEU A 105 18.55 6.83 4.91
N ILE A 106 18.37 8.00 4.30
CA ILE A 106 18.99 8.34 3.00
C ILE A 106 20.52 8.35 3.11
N ARG A 107 21.07 8.95 4.16
CA ARG A 107 22.53 8.97 4.41
C ARG A 107 23.11 7.57 4.63
N LEU A 108 22.37 6.68 5.30
CA LEU A 108 22.82 5.30 5.51
C LEU A 108 22.86 4.49 4.21
N VAL A 109 21.97 4.79 3.26
CA VAL A 109 21.94 4.17 1.92
C VAL A 109 23.06 4.73 1.05
N GLU A 110 23.25 6.06 1.03
CA GLU A 110 24.33 6.73 0.31
C GLU A 110 25.72 6.27 0.80
N ASN A 111 25.88 6.06 2.10
CA ASN A 111 27.12 5.60 2.72
C ASN A 111 27.31 4.07 2.67
N LYS A 112 26.41 3.32 2.01
CA LYS A 112 26.42 1.84 1.95
C LYS A 112 26.38 1.13 3.32
N GLN A 113 25.93 1.81 4.36
CA GLN A 113 25.79 1.31 5.72
C GLN A 113 24.44 0.63 5.96
N LEU A 114 23.49 0.78 5.04
CA LEU A 114 22.22 0.07 4.97
C LEU A 114 22.07 -0.57 3.58
N ARG A 115 21.81 -1.88 3.52
CA ARG A 115 21.50 -2.59 2.26
C ARG A 115 20.03 -3.00 2.30
N PHE A 116 19.25 -2.56 1.33
CA PHE A 116 17.88 -3.05 1.17
C PHE A 116 17.90 -4.50 0.64
N MET A 117 16.89 -5.28 1.02
CA MET A 117 16.67 -6.60 0.43
C MET A 117 16.43 -6.44 -1.07
N LYS A 118 16.91 -7.39 -1.89
CA LYS A 118 16.66 -7.37 -3.33
C LYS A 118 15.16 -7.49 -3.58
N VAL A 119 14.67 -6.70 -4.54
CA VAL A 119 13.30 -6.83 -5.07
C VAL A 119 13.26 -8.15 -5.81
N HIS A 120 12.40 -9.08 -5.38
CA HIS A 120 12.23 -10.37 -6.06
C HIS A 120 11.45 -10.18 -7.37
N SER A 121 10.32 -9.49 -7.29
CA SER A 121 9.44 -9.25 -8.43
C SER A 121 8.48 -8.08 -8.19
N THR A 122 8.03 -7.47 -9.27
CA THR A 122 7.04 -6.39 -9.31
C THR A 122 5.85 -6.84 -10.14
N TYR A 123 4.63 -6.60 -9.65
CA TYR A 123 3.38 -6.93 -10.33
C TYR A 123 2.51 -5.68 -10.52
N ASP A 124 1.68 -5.66 -11.57
CA ASP A 124 0.57 -4.69 -11.64
C ASP A 124 -0.50 -5.05 -10.60
N LEU A 125 -1.31 -4.06 -10.21
CA LEU A 125 -2.50 -4.30 -9.39
C LEU A 125 -3.44 -5.36 -9.98
N ALA A 126 -3.55 -5.47 -11.30
CA ALA A 126 -4.37 -6.48 -11.96
C ALA A 126 -3.91 -7.92 -11.65
N ASP A 127 -2.63 -8.11 -11.35
CA ASP A 127 -2.00 -9.42 -11.17
C ASP A 127 -1.86 -9.81 -9.69
N VAL A 128 -2.68 -9.23 -8.80
CA VAL A 128 -2.57 -9.42 -7.34
C VAL A 128 -2.58 -10.89 -6.93
N LYS A 129 -3.32 -11.76 -7.63
CA LYS A 129 -3.39 -13.19 -7.32
C LYS A 129 -2.05 -13.90 -7.56
N SER A 130 -1.37 -13.55 -8.64
CA SER A 130 -0.02 -14.04 -8.95
C SER A 130 1.02 -13.48 -7.98
N ALA A 131 0.86 -12.23 -7.54
CA ALA A 131 1.72 -11.65 -6.51
C ALA A 131 1.56 -12.36 -5.16
N VAL A 132 0.33 -12.67 -4.76
CA VAL A 132 0.00 -13.43 -3.53
C VAL A 132 0.60 -14.83 -3.58
N ASP A 133 0.52 -15.51 -4.73
CA ASP A 133 1.14 -16.84 -4.90
C ASP A 133 2.61 -16.84 -4.55
N VAL A 134 3.37 -15.90 -5.10
CA VAL A 134 4.81 -15.80 -4.83
C VAL A 134 5.09 -15.56 -3.35
N VAL A 135 4.26 -14.75 -2.67
CA VAL A 135 4.41 -14.51 -1.24
C VAL A 135 4.09 -15.77 -0.42
N GLN A 136 3.06 -16.53 -0.80
CA GLN A 136 2.62 -17.74 -0.08
C GLN A 136 3.51 -18.96 -0.38
N SER A 137 4.07 -19.07 -1.59
CA SER A 137 4.91 -20.20 -2.03
C SER A 137 6.39 -20.05 -1.64
N ALA A 138 6.81 -18.87 -1.20
CA ALA A 138 8.19 -18.60 -0.81
C ALA A 138 8.54 -19.30 0.50
N GLU A 139 8.90 -20.59 0.42
CA GLU A 139 9.74 -21.21 1.45
C GLU A 139 11.05 -20.40 1.55
N LYS A 140 11.20 -19.62 2.63
CA LYS A 140 12.48 -19.06 3.10
C LYS A 140 13.25 -18.08 2.19
N THR A 141 12.62 -17.30 1.31
CA THR A 141 13.35 -16.19 0.63
C THR A 141 13.21 -14.87 1.40
N LYS A 142 14.35 -14.23 1.70
CA LYS A 142 14.45 -12.90 2.33
C LYS A 142 14.18 -11.77 1.32
N GLU A 143 13.20 -11.90 0.45
CA GLU A 143 13.05 -11.00 -0.72
C GLU A 143 11.63 -10.44 -0.80
N LYS A 144 11.50 -9.14 -1.13
CA LYS A 144 10.21 -8.42 -1.07
C LYS A 144 9.48 -8.47 -2.41
N VAL A 145 8.15 -8.64 -2.36
CA VAL A 145 7.21 -8.52 -3.48
C VAL A 145 6.49 -7.18 -3.42
N PHE A 146 6.34 -6.52 -4.58
CA PHE A 146 5.68 -5.21 -4.68
C PHE A 146 4.57 -5.19 -5.74
N LEU A 147 3.48 -4.49 -5.40
CA LEU A 147 2.44 -4.05 -6.33
C LEU A 147 2.74 -2.62 -6.81
N THR A 148 2.56 -2.40 -8.11
CA THR A 148 2.82 -1.12 -8.79
C THR A 148 1.56 -0.62 -9.52
N SER A 149 1.59 0.61 -10.02
CA SER A 149 0.42 1.25 -10.67
C SER A 149 0.82 2.09 -11.89
N TYR A 150 1.91 1.70 -12.57
CA TYR A 150 2.42 2.39 -13.75
C TYR A 150 1.59 2.08 -15.00
#